data_AF-W6NH11-F1
#
_entry.id   AF-W6NH11-F1
#
_cell.length_a   1.000
_cell.length_b   1.000
_cell.length_c   1.000
_cell.angle_alpha   90.00
_cell.angle_beta   90.00
_cell.angle_gamma   90.00
#
_symmetry.space_group_name_H-M   'P 1'
#
loop_
_entity.id
_entity.type
_entity.pdbx_description
1 polymer ?
#
loop_
_entity_poly.entity_id
_entity_poly.type
_entity_poly.pdbx_seq_one_letter_code
_entity_poly.pdbx_strand_id
1 'polypeptide(L)'
;MKKIIGILLIISVVLCHGKRERFHFRGPSIPPQPPYLNEVNGTACLEYLDIMTNKSLTIAQQKKDLQTWAAKYDITGIVNEYNTNMTKMMEETRKNVTELISKLPAVLRMAYEIMDNEGQTVSQQRHAYANLSARYPKEYRVIEYTFQQFLPDCGCGGEHDGRGRSRGPQPPELGSWNFRIDNEN
;
A
#
# COMPACT_ATOMS: atom_id res chain seq x y z
N MET A 1 -45.94 52.63 -18.25
CA MET A 1 -45.98 51.15 -18.26
C MET A 1 -44.55 50.63 -18.37
N LYS A 2 -43.94 50.19 -17.25
CA LYS A 2 -42.55 49.68 -17.22
C LYS A 2 -42.59 48.16 -17.42
N LYS A 3 -42.04 47.66 -18.53
CA LYS A 3 -41.88 46.21 -18.77
C LYS A 3 -40.49 45.79 -18.28
N ILE A 4 -40.43 45.10 -17.15
CA ILE A 4 -39.21 44.48 -16.64
C ILE A 4 -39.08 43.12 -17.31
N ILE A 5 -38.11 42.97 -18.20
CA ILE A 5 -37.75 41.69 -18.80
C ILE A 5 -36.72 41.04 -17.88
N GLY A 6 -37.17 40.08 -17.07
CA GLY A 6 -36.29 39.25 -16.24
C GLY A 6 -35.66 38.16 -17.09
N ILE A 7 -34.33 38.18 -17.22
CA ILE A 7 -33.54 37.13 -17.86
C ILE A 7 -33.28 36.05 -16.80
N LEU A 8 -33.90 34.88 -16.97
CA LEU A 8 -33.61 33.67 -16.21
C LEU A 8 -32.30 33.06 -16.71
N LEU A 9 -31.23 33.14 -15.92
CA LEU A 9 -30.00 32.38 -16.14
C LEU A 9 -30.18 30.97 -15.55
N ILE A 10 -30.40 29.99 -16.43
CA ILE A 10 -30.39 28.57 -16.08
C ILE A 10 -28.93 28.13 -16.02
N ILE A 11 -28.39 27.98 -14.81
CA ILE A 11 -27.08 27.36 -14.59
C ILE A 11 -27.25 25.86 -14.72
N SER A 12 -26.76 25.29 -15.83
CA SER A 12 -26.69 23.84 -16.02
C SER A 12 -25.61 23.26 -15.10
N VAL A 13 -26.04 22.51 -14.10
CA VAL A 13 -25.13 21.65 -13.31
C VAL A 13 -24.76 20.46 -14.20
N VAL A 14 -23.60 20.53 -14.84
CA VAL A 14 -23.00 19.38 -15.53
C VAL A 14 -22.51 18.41 -14.45
N LEU A 15 -23.30 17.36 -14.20
CA LEU A 15 -22.88 16.18 -13.43
C LEU A 15 -21.88 15.39 -14.28
N CYS A 16 -20.60 15.69 -14.15
CA CYS A 16 -19.53 14.84 -14.67
C CYS A 16 -19.47 13.53 -13.87
N HIS A 17 -20.10 12.47 -14.40
CA HIS A 17 -19.83 11.08 -14.01
C HIS A 17 -18.46 10.65 -14.55
N GLY A 18 -17.39 11.01 -13.82
CA GLY A 18 -16.07 10.45 -14.04
C GLY A 18 -16.05 8.97 -13.65
N LYS A 19 -15.93 8.08 -14.63
CA LYS A 19 -15.68 6.66 -14.40
C LYS A 19 -14.41 6.53 -13.54
N ARG A 20 -14.55 6.00 -12.33
CA ARG A 20 -13.42 5.61 -11.46
C ARG A 20 -12.64 4.49 -12.13
N GLU A 21 -11.64 4.84 -12.92
CA GLU A 21 -10.61 3.86 -13.32
C GLU A 21 -9.85 3.43 -12.06
N ARG A 22 -9.83 2.12 -11.82
CA ARG A 22 -9.02 1.54 -10.74
C ARG A 22 -7.56 1.68 -11.14
N PHE A 23 -6.88 2.65 -10.56
CA PHE A 23 -5.44 2.83 -10.72
C PHE A 23 -4.69 1.66 -10.08
N HIS A 24 -4.11 0.81 -10.92
CA HIS A 24 -3.08 -0.13 -10.49
C HIS A 24 -1.73 0.61 -10.51
N PHE A 25 -1.41 1.31 -9.42
CA PHE A 25 -0.08 1.89 -9.21
C PHE A 25 0.93 0.76 -9.00
N ARG A 26 1.88 0.58 -9.93
CA ARG A 26 3.03 -0.34 -9.78
C ARG A 26 4.18 0.35 -9.03
N GLY A 27 3.90 0.82 -7.82
CA GLY A 27 4.92 1.33 -6.89
C GLY A 27 4.60 0.89 -5.46
N PRO A 28 5.36 1.36 -4.45
CA PRO A 28 5.02 1.12 -3.05
C PRO A 28 3.55 1.46 -2.82
N SER A 29 2.82 0.60 -2.09
CA SER A 29 1.39 0.76 -1.84
C SER A 29 1.08 2.21 -1.46
N ILE A 30 0.14 2.83 -2.17
CA ILE A 30 -0.37 4.15 -1.77
C ILE A 30 -0.80 3.99 -0.29
N PRO A 31 -0.35 4.87 0.62
CA PRO A 31 -0.75 4.77 2.01
C PRO A 31 -2.29 4.73 2.08
N PRO A 32 -2.85 3.96 3.03
CA PRO A 32 -4.30 3.90 3.21
C PRO A 32 -4.87 5.32 3.32
N GLN A 33 -6.15 5.48 2.98
CA GLN A 33 -6.83 6.78 3.06
C GLN A 33 -6.54 7.42 4.42
N PRO A 34 -6.06 8.68 4.45
CA PRO A 34 -5.69 9.30 5.71
C PRO A 34 -6.87 9.33 6.69
N PRO A 35 -6.66 8.99 7.97
CA PRO A 35 -7.75 8.85 8.93
C PRO A 35 -8.55 10.14 9.15
N TYR A 36 -7.89 11.30 8.99
CA TYR A 36 -8.51 12.62 9.12
C TYR A 36 -9.58 12.93 8.07
N LEU A 37 -9.69 12.12 7.01
CA LEU A 37 -10.79 12.24 6.05
C LEU A 37 -12.15 11.84 6.64
N ASN A 38 -12.17 11.17 7.79
CA ASN A 38 -13.40 10.90 8.53
C ASN A 38 -13.94 12.13 9.29
N GLU A 39 -13.10 13.15 9.50
CA GLU A 39 -13.44 14.35 10.26
C GLU A 39 -13.97 15.48 9.37
N VAL A 40 -13.93 15.30 8.05
CA VAL A 40 -14.35 16.30 7.07
C VAL A 40 -15.63 15.89 6.35
N ASN A 41 -16.36 16.88 5.82
CA ASN A 41 -17.58 16.61 5.06
C ASN A 41 -17.30 16.01 3.67
N GLY A 42 -18.35 15.51 3.01
CA GLY A 42 -18.23 14.87 1.70
C GLY A 42 -17.60 15.75 0.62
N THR A 43 -17.87 17.07 0.63
CA THR A 43 -17.26 18.02 -0.31
C THR A 43 -15.76 18.14 -0.09
N ALA A 44 -15.31 18.26 1.16
CA ALA A 44 -13.89 18.30 1.50
C ALA A 44 -13.17 17.02 1.07
N CYS A 45 -13.80 15.86 1.25
CA CYS A 45 -13.27 14.57 0.80
C CYS A 45 -13.12 14.51 -0.74
N LEU A 46 -14.10 15.03 -1.49
CA LEU A 46 -14.02 15.11 -2.95
C LEU A 46 -12.90 16.05 -3.42
N GLU A 47 -12.74 17.21 -2.78
CA GLU A 47 -11.64 18.15 -3.09
C GLU A 47 -10.27 17.54 -2.81
N TYR A 48 -10.13 16.82 -1.69
CA TYR A 48 -8.91 16.07 -1.39
C TYR A 48 -8.59 15.05 -2.49
N LEU A 49 -9.59 14.28 -2.92
CA LEU A 49 -9.41 13.28 -3.97
C LEU A 49 -9.03 13.91 -5.31
N ASP A 50 -9.60 15.07 -5.66
CA ASP A 50 -9.24 15.80 -6.87
C ASP A 50 -7.75 16.19 -6.86
N ILE A 51 -7.27 16.75 -5.73
CA ILE A 51 -5.85 17.10 -5.55
C ILE A 51 -4.96 15.87 -5.70
N MET A 52 -5.28 14.77 -5.00
CA MET A 52 -4.42 13.59 -4.92
C MET A 52 -4.41 12.74 -6.20
N THR A 53 -5.49 12.81 -7.00
CA THR A 53 -5.60 12.06 -8.26
C THR A 53 -5.18 12.87 -9.48
N ASN A 54 -4.93 14.18 -9.32
CA ASN A 54 -4.47 15.04 -10.39
C ASN A 54 -3.05 14.65 -10.84
N LYS A 55 -2.97 14.02 -12.00
CA LYS A 55 -1.73 13.53 -12.61
C LYS A 55 -0.86 14.62 -13.25
N SER A 56 -1.40 15.82 -13.42
CA SER A 56 -0.69 16.95 -14.02
C SER A 56 0.15 17.70 -12.97
N LEU A 57 -0.13 17.49 -11.67
CA LEU A 57 0.60 18.13 -10.59
C LEU A 57 1.86 17.34 -10.23
N THR A 58 2.92 18.06 -9.86
CA THR A 58 4.05 17.44 -9.18
C THR A 58 3.66 17.06 -7.75
N ILE A 59 4.37 16.11 -7.14
CA ILE A 59 4.13 15.74 -5.73
C ILE A 59 4.30 16.96 -4.80
N ALA A 60 5.24 17.86 -5.09
CA ALA A 60 5.42 19.08 -4.31
C ALA A 60 4.22 20.03 -4.46
N GLN A 61 3.66 20.14 -5.66
CA GLN A 61 2.46 20.92 -5.91
C GLN A 61 1.24 20.31 -5.22
N GLN A 62 1.05 18.98 -5.31
CA GLN A 62 0.00 18.27 -4.57
C GLN A 62 0.09 18.53 -3.07
N LYS A 63 1.30 18.50 -2.48
CA LYS A 63 1.49 18.83 -1.06
C LYS A 63 1.11 20.28 -0.73
N LYS A 64 1.45 21.23 -1.61
CA LYS A 64 1.10 22.64 -1.42
C LYS A 64 -0.42 22.86 -1.50
N ASP A 65 -1.07 22.22 -2.47
CA ASP A 65 -2.51 22.30 -2.66
C ASP A 65 -3.24 21.62 -1.49
N LEU A 66 -2.71 20.50 -0.99
CA LEU A 66 -3.22 19.81 0.20
C LEU A 66 -3.11 20.69 1.46
N GLN A 67 -2.03 21.46 1.63
CA GLN A 67 -1.91 22.41 2.74
C GLN A 67 -2.93 23.55 2.65
N THR A 68 -3.19 24.04 1.44
CA THR A 68 -4.22 25.06 1.18
C THR A 68 -5.61 24.51 1.48
N TRP A 69 -5.89 23.27 1.06
CA TRP A 69 -7.12 22.55 1.40
C TRP A 69 -7.25 22.34 2.91
N ALA A 70 -6.18 21.96 3.61
CA ALA A 70 -6.21 21.74 5.05
C ALA A 70 -6.53 23.03 5.82
N ALA A 71 -5.98 24.18 5.38
CA ALA A 71 -6.29 25.48 5.95
C ALA A 71 -7.74 25.91 5.71
N LYS A 72 -8.31 25.58 4.54
CA LYS A 72 -9.71 25.87 4.21
C LYS A 72 -10.70 25.17 5.16
N TYR A 73 -10.36 23.98 5.65
CA TYR A 73 -11.21 23.18 6.54
C TYR A 73 -10.74 23.17 7.99
N ASP A 74 -9.76 24.01 8.35
CA ASP A 74 -9.22 24.14 9.71
C ASP A 74 -8.67 22.83 10.31
N ILE A 75 -8.08 21.98 9.45
CA ILE A 75 -7.48 20.68 9.84
C ILE A 75 -5.96 20.65 9.61
N THR A 76 -5.33 21.81 9.43
CA THR A 76 -3.89 21.93 9.17
C THR A 76 -3.04 21.20 10.22
N GLY A 77 -3.44 21.24 11.49
CA GLY A 77 -2.75 20.52 12.57
C GLY A 77 -2.68 19.01 12.32
N ILE A 78 -3.83 18.39 12.07
CA ILE A 78 -3.96 16.93 11.87
C ILE A 78 -3.23 16.49 10.58
N VAL A 79 -3.34 17.29 9.51
CA VAL A 79 -2.65 17.01 8.24
C VAL A 79 -1.12 17.09 8.42
N ASN A 80 -0.63 18.07 9.19
CA ASN A 80 0.81 18.21 9.45
C ASN A 80 1.37 17.08 10.32
N GLU A 81 0.61 16.68 11.35
CA GLU A 81 0.96 15.52 12.17
C GLU A 81 1.04 14.25 11.33
N TYR A 82 0.01 13.98 10.52
CA TYR A 82 -0.02 12.84 9.61
C TYR A 82 1.17 12.84 8.65
N ASN A 83 1.46 13.98 8.00
CA ASN A 83 2.59 14.11 7.08
C ASN A 83 3.94 13.87 7.77
N THR A 84 4.08 14.31 9.02
CA THR A 84 5.28 14.09 9.83
C THR A 84 5.44 12.62 10.15
N ASN A 85 4.38 11.95 10.59
CA ASN A 85 4.38 10.50 10.86
C ASN A 85 4.72 9.70 9.59
N MET A 86 4.09 10.04 8.47
CA MET A 86 4.38 9.42 7.16
C MET A 86 5.83 9.60 6.72
N THR A 87 6.44 10.76 6.98
CA THR A 87 7.86 11.00 6.70
C THR A 87 8.74 10.07 7.53
N LYS A 88 8.48 9.94 8.84
CA LYS A 88 9.24 9.04 9.73
C LYS A 88 9.10 7.58 9.32
N MET A 89 7.88 7.11 9.07
CA MET A 89 7.62 5.76 8.55
C MET A 89 8.34 5.52 7.21
N MET A 90 8.36 6.55 6.35
CA MET A 90 9.20 6.70 5.17
C MET A 90 10.66 6.29 5.37
N GLU A 91 11.29 7.00 6.29
CA GLU A 91 12.71 6.88 6.61
C GLU A 91 13.03 5.52 7.24
N GLU A 92 12.19 5.05 8.16
CA GLU A 92 12.30 3.72 8.75
C GLU A 92 12.18 2.62 7.70
N THR A 93 11.22 2.74 6.79
CA THR A 93 11.05 1.77 5.69
C THR A 93 12.27 1.75 4.80
N ARG A 94 12.81 2.91 4.41
CA ARG A 94 14.05 3.00 3.62
C ARG A 94 15.20 2.29 4.32
N LYS A 95 15.40 2.58 5.61
CA LYS A 95 16.44 1.92 6.42
C LYS A 95 16.26 0.40 6.44
N ASN A 96 15.04 -0.08 6.72
CA ASN A 96 14.72 -1.51 6.79
C ASN A 96 14.95 -2.22 5.45
N VAL A 97 14.57 -1.58 4.33
CA VAL A 97 14.80 -2.12 2.98
C VAL A 97 16.29 -2.17 2.66
N THR A 98 17.04 -1.11 2.95
CA THR A 98 18.50 -1.08 2.76
C THR A 98 19.19 -2.17 3.58
N GLU A 99 18.78 -2.35 4.84
CA GLU A 99 19.32 -3.41 5.70
C GLU A 99 19.02 -4.81 5.14
N LEU A 100 17.79 -5.05 4.69
CA LEU A 100 17.42 -6.32 4.05
C LEU A 100 18.28 -6.60 2.81
N ILE A 101 18.41 -5.62 1.91
CA ILE A 101 19.21 -5.75 0.69
C ILE A 101 20.66 -6.08 1.03
N SER A 102 21.23 -5.50 2.09
CA SER A 102 22.61 -5.78 2.51
C SER A 102 22.83 -7.24 2.95
N LYS A 103 21.77 -7.91 3.44
CA LYS A 103 21.81 -9.31 3.89
C LYS A 103 21.52 -10.32 2.77
N LEU A 104 20.83 -9.89 1.71
CA LEU A 104 20.42 -10.78 0.61
C LEU A 104 21.58 -11.59 0.00
N PRO A 105 22.76 -11.02 -0.31
CA PRO A 105 23.84 -11.81 -0.93
C PRO A 105 24.28 -12.99 -0.05
N ALA A 106 24.34 -12.80 1.27
CA ALA A 106 24.71 -13.86 2.21
C ALA A 106 23.64 -14.95 2.27
N VAL A 107 22.36 -14.57 2.35
CA VAL A 107 21.23 -15.52 2.39
C VAL A 107 21.08 -16.27 1.08
N LEU A 108 21.29 -15.60 -0.05
CA LEU A 108 21.30 -16.22 -1.38
C LEU A 108 22.41 -17.27 -1.49
N ARG A 109 23.62 -16.99 -1.01
CA ARG A 109 24.70 -17.99 -0.95
C ARG A 109 24.31 -19.22 -0.13
N MET A 110 23.72 -19.02 1.05
CA MET A 110 23.24 -20.13 1.88
C MET A 110 22.15 -20.95 1.17
N ALA A 111 21.27 -20.29 0.40
CA ALA A 111 20.27 -20.99 -0.41
C ALA A 111 20.90 -21.84 -1.52
N TYR A 112 21.93 -21.33 -2.22
CA TYR A 112 22.68 -22.11 -3.20
C TYR A 112 23.43 -23.29 -2.58
N GLU A 113 24.06 -23.11 -1.41
CA GLU A 113 24.70 -24.22 -0.68
C GLU A 113 23.71 -25.34 -0.32
N ILE A 114 22.46 -24.99 0.01
CA ILE A 114 21.39 -25.98 0.21
C ILE A 114 20.96 -26.62 -1.12
N MET A 115 20.89 -25.85 -2.20
CA MET A 115 20.49 -26.34 -3.52
C MET A 115 21.51 -27.34 -4.10
N ASP A 116 22.79 -26.99 -4.03
CA ASP A 116 23.90 -27.71 -4.67
C ASP A 116 24.41 -28.90 -3.83
N ASN A 117 23.92 -29.07 -2.60
CA ASN A 117 24.29 -30.19 -1.75
C ASN A 117 23.57 -31.48 -2.18
N GLU A 118 24.22 -32.25 -3.05
CA GLU A 118 23.75 -33.56 -3.55
C GLU A 118 23.83 -34.69 -2.50
N GLY A 119 24.50 -34.46 -1.36
CA GLY A 119 24.65 -35.46 -0.29
C GLY A 119 23.43 -35.61 0.63
N GLN A 120 22.42 -34.76 0.47
CA GLN A 120 21.22 -34.75 1.31
C GLN A 120 20.01 -35.37 0.59
N THR A 121 19.07 -35.90 1.37
CA THR A 121 17.74 -36.30 0.87
C THR A 121 16.85 -35.09 0.66
N VAL A 122 15.79 -35.24 -0.16
CA VAL A 122 14.77 -34.19 -0.36
C VAL A 122 14.14 -33.72 0.96
N SER A 123 13.95 -34.63 1.93
CA SER A 123 13.45 -34.28 3.26
C SER A 123 14.42 -33.37 4.02
N GLN A 124 15.71 -33.71 4.01
CA GLN A 124 16.76 -32.90 4.64
C GLN A 124 16.87 -31.51 3.98
N GLN A 125 16.79 -31.45 2.64
CA GLN A 125 16.81 -30.18 1.91
C GLN A 125 15.62 -29.29 2.28
N ARG A 126 14.41 -29.85 2.40
CA ARG A 126 13.22 -29.12 2.86
C ARG A 126 13.42 -28.59 4.29
N HIS A 127 13.98 -29.38 5.19
CA HIS A 127 14.31 -28.92 6.55
C HIS A 127 15.36 -27.81 6.55
N ALA A 128 16.37 -27.89 5.69
CA ALA A 128 17.40 -26.85 5.57
C ALA A 128 16.79 -25.51 5.12
N TYR A 129 15.91 -25.52 4.12
CA TYR A 129 15.19 -24.32 3.70
C TYR A 129 14.23 -23.79 4.78
N ALA A 130 13.55 -24.67 5.52
CA ALA A 130 12.72 -24.26 6.66
C ALA A 130 13.54 -23.59 7.78
N ASN A 131 14.75 -24.08 8.04
CA ASN A 131 15.66 -23.46 9.00
C ASN A 131 16.16 -22.10 8.50
N LEU A 132 16.46 -21.98 7.20
CA LEU A 132 16.88 -20.72 6.59
C LEU A 132 15.76 -19.67 6.66
N SER A 133 14.51 -20.07 6.39
CA SER A 133 13.34 -19.18 6.48
C SER A 133 13.02 -18.76 7.91
N ALA A 134 13.20 -19.64 8.89
CA ALA A 134 13.05 -19.30 10.30
C ALA A 134 14.10 -18.28 10.77
N ARG A 135 15.34 -18.39 10.28
CA ARG A 135 16.45 -17.52 10.66
C ARG A 135 16.46 -16.17 9.93
N TYR A 136 16.04 -16.15 8.67
CA TYR A 136 16.04 -14.97 7.81
C TYR A 136 14.68 -14.79 7.10
N PRO A 137 13.59 -14.53 7.85
CA PRO A 137 12.24 -14.63 7.32
C PRO A 137 11.93 -13.65 6.18
N LYS A 138 12.51 -12.43 6.22
CA LYS A 138 12.24 -11.41 5.19
C LYS A 138 13.13 -11.61 3.97
N GLU A 139 14.41 -11.87 4.19
CA GLU A 139 15.40 -12.12 3.14
C GLU A 139 15.04 -13.38 2.36
N TYR A 140 14.74 -14.47 3.07
CA TYR A 140 14.35 -15.74 2.47
C TYR A 140 13.11 -15.59 1.59
N ARG A 141 12.08 -14.84 2.02
CA ARG A 141 10.88 -14.58 1.21
C ARG A 141 11.22 -13.87 -0.10
N VAL A 142 12.17 -12.93 -0.10
CA VAL A 142 12.63 -12.27 -1.33
C VAL A 142 13.38 -13.25 -2.24
N ILE A 143 14.25 -14.08 -1.67
CA ILE A 143 14.98 -15.11 -2.43
C ILE A 143 14.02 -16.14 -3.04
N GLU A 144 13.07 -16.65 -2.26
CA GLU A 144 12.02 -17.58 -2.70
C GLU A 144 11.20 -16.97 -3.85
N TYR A 145 10.71 -15.74 -3.70
CA TYR A 145 10.01 -15.04 -4.76
C TYR A 145 10.86 -14.89 -6.03
N THR A 146 12.16 -14.61 -5.88
CA THR A 146 13.10 -14.48 -7.00
C THR A 146 13.26 -15.81 -7.72
N PHE A 147 13.47 -16.92 -7.00
CA PHE A 147 13.54 -18.25 -7.61
C PHE A 147 12.27 -18.60 -8.38
N GLN A 148 11.09 -18.30 -7.83
CA GLN A 148 9.81 -18.53 -8.51
C GLN A 148 9.67 -17.77 -9.84
N GLN A 149 10.41 -16.67 -10.06
CA GLN A 149 10.39 -15.96 -11.35
C GLN A 149 11.18 -16.68 -12.45
N PHE A 150 12.16 -17.50 -12.09
CA PHE A 150 13.12 -18.10 -13.03
C PHE A 150 13.04 -19.61 -13.12
N LEU A 151 12.52 -20.28 -12.08
CA LEU A 151 12.31 -21.72 -12.10
C LEU A 151 11.03 -22.07 -12.87
N PRO A 152 11.02 -23.20 -13.60
CA PRO A 152 9.80 -23.71 -14.19
C PRO A 152 8.73 -23.86 -13.11
N ASP A 153 7.49 -23.50 -13.42
CA ASP A 153 6.39 -23.82 -12.53
C ASP A 153 6.36 -25.34 -12.38
N CYS A 154 6.57 -25.81 -11.16
CA CYS A 154 6.40 -27.21 -10.82
C CYS A 154 4.91 -27.47 -11.01
N GLY A 155 4.50 -28.00 -12.17
CA GLY A 155 3.11 -28.28 -12.57
C GLY A 155 2.32 -29.23 -11.63
N CYS A 156 2.71 -29.33 -10.37
CA CYS A 156 1.95 -29.84 -9.24
C CYS A 156 0.72 -28.97 -8.92
N GLY A 157 0.59 -27.78 -9.51
CA GLY A 157 -0.67 -27.05 -9.60
C GLY A 157 -1.53 -27.65 -10.70
N GLY A 158 -2.25 -28.73 -10.37
CA GLY A 158 -3.21 -29.35 -11.28
C GLY A 158 -4.14 -28.31 -11.90
N GLU A 159 -4.52 -28.58 -13.14
CA GLU A 159 -5.61 -27.93 -13.86
C GLU A 159 -6.68 -27.49 -12.86
N HIS A 160 -6.85 -26.18 -12.70
CA HIS A 160 -7.82 -25.63 -11.76
C HIS A 160 -9.22 -25.82 -12.37
N ASP A 161 -9.80 -27.00 -12.22
CA ASP A 161 -11.20 -27.30 -12.50
C ASP A 161 -12.11 -26.62 -11.47
N GLY A 162 -12.20 -25.29 -11.59
CA GLY A 162 -13.41 -24.49 -11.34
C GLY A 162 -14.09 -24.57 -9.96
N ARG A 163 -13.53 -25.24 -8.95
CA ARG A 163 -14.12 -25.33 -7.60
C ARG A 163 -13.21 -24.66 -6.59
N GLY A 164 -13.81 -23.69 -5.89
CA GLY A 164 -13.12 -22.64 -5.15
C GLY A 164 -12.12 -23.16 -4.12
N ARG A 165 -11.02 -22.40 -3.98
CA ARG A 165 -10.10 -22.52 -2.85
C ARG A 165 -10.85 -22.16 -1.57
N SER A 166 -11.12 -23.15 -0.73
CA SER A 166 -11.27 -22.91 0.71
C SER A 166 -10.00 -22.21 1.18
N ARG A 167 -10.14 -20.98 1.69
CA ARG A 167 -9.06 -20.27 2.37
C ARG A 167 -8.46 -21.20 3.42
N GLY A 168 -7.16 -21.46 3.33
CA GLY A 168 -6.41 -22.06 4.43
C GLY A 168 -6.57 -21.23 5.71
N PRO A 169 -6.17 -21.78 6.87
CA PRO A 169 -6.29 -21.08 8.14
C PRO A 169 -5.74 -19.67 8.02
N GLN A 170 -6.57 -18.71 8.42
CA GLN A 170 -6.20 -17.30 8.47
C GLN A 170 -4.90 -17.19 9.27
N PRO A 171 -3.85 -16.53 8.75
CA PRO A 171 -2.69 -16.21 9.58
C PRO A 171 -3.20 -15.42 10.80
N PRO A 172 -2.55 -15.55 11.98
CA PRO A 172 -2.96 -14.82 13.18
C PRO A 172 -3.16 -13.36 12.82
N GLU A 173 -4.36 -12.84 13.09
CA GLU A 173 -4.67 -11.45 12.83
C GLU A 173 -3.60 -10.59 13.49
N LEU A 174 -2.77 -9.93 12.67
CA LEU A 174 -1.95 -8.82 13.13
C LEU A 174 -2.97 -7.79 13.64
N GLY A 175 -3.05 -7.70 14.96
CA GLY A 175 -4.13 -7.03 15.68
C GLY A 175 -4.53 -5.71 15.04
N SER A 176 -5.84 -5.56 14.88
CA SER A 176 -6.50 -4.29 14.62
C SER A 176 -5.88 -3.22 15.51
N TRP A 177 -5.10 -2.30 14.93
CA TRP A 177 -4.69 -1.09 15.62
C TRP A 177 -5.92 -0.20 15.74
N ASN A 178 -6.77 -0.53 16.72
CA ASN A 178 -7.81 0.35 17.19
C ASN A 178 -7.10 1.55 17.82
N PHE A 179 -7.15 2.70 17.16
CA PHE A 179 -6.94 3.98 17.82
C PHE A 179 -8.07 4.13 18.84
N ARG A 180 -7.82 3.66 20.05
CA ARG A 180 -8.60 4.01 21.24
C ARG A 180 -7.96 5.28 21.78
N ILE A 181 -8.63 6.41 21.57
CA ILE A 181 -8.38 7.62 22.35
C ILE A 181 -8.88 7.28 23.76
N ASP A 182 -7.96 6.82 24.62
CA ASP A 182 -8.24 6.76 26.05
C ASP A 182 -8.21 8.19 26.56
N ASN A 183 -9.42 8.70 26.76
CA ASN A 183 -9.68 9.95 27.44
C ASN A 183 -9.86 9.58 28.92
N GLU A 184 -8.86 9.79 29.77
CA GLU A 184 -9.05 9.79 31.22
C GLU A 184 -7.92 10.53 31.96
N ASN A 185 -8.37 11.58 32.66
CA ASN A 185 -7.79 12.38 33.75
C ASN A 185 -6.60 13.34 33.49
#